data_AF-A0A965UH43-F1
#
_entry.id   AF-A0A965UH43-F1
#
_cell.length_a   1.000
_cell.length_b   1.000
_cell.length_c   1.000
_cell.angle_alpha   90.00
_cell.angle_beta   90.00
_cell.angle_gamma   90.00
#
_symmetry.space_group_name_H-M   'P 1'
#
loop_
_entity.id
_entity.type
_entity.pdbx_description
1 polymer ?
#
loop_
_entity_poly.entity_id
_entity_poly.type
_entity_poly.pdbx_seq_one_letter_code
_entity_poly.pdbx_strand_id
1 'polypeptide(L)'
;MSDETKLDADGTPKNVDPILLPDDITTEDIERVQAEIDAPNPRDYHKECKAILHGSKIKDPYKRAMLRALEKNLGIVTESLRRTGTTRNQHLFWLENDPDYAEAYRSIEEIALDFAEGHLHKLIKEGSPAATIFYLKTKGKKRGYVERHELTGADNQPIIQIIGNI
;
A
#
# COMPACT_ATOMS: atom_id res chain seq x y z
N MET A 1 -20.46 -39.91 11.30
CA MET A 1 -20.73 -39.52 12.70
C MET A 1 -19.69 -38.48 13.06
N SER A 2 -20.16 -37.36 13.58
CA SER A 2 -19.54 -36.04 13.65
C SER A 2 -18.19 -36.00 14.36
N ASP A 3 -17.30 -35.21 13.74
CA ASP A 3 -16.00 -34.75 14.22
C ASP A 3 -16.24 -33.59 15.21
N GLU A 4 -15.70 -33.69 16.42
CA GLU A 4 -15.80 -32.65 17.46
C GLU A 4 -14.42 -32.11 17.80
N THR A 5 -14.00 -31.07 17.07
CA THR A 5 -13.04 -30.07 17.55
C THR A 5 -13.62 -29.39 18.79
N LYS A 6 -13.14 -29.77 19.99
CA LYS A 6 -13.59 -29.20 21.26
C LYS A 6 -13.00 -27.81 21.48
N LEU A 7 -13.80 -26.78 21.17
CA LEU A 7 -13.60 -25.39 21.59
C LEU A 7 -14.01 -25.21 23.08
N ASP A 8 -13.45 -24.21 23.76
CA ASP A 8 -13.93 -23.75 25.06
C ASP A 8 -15.25 -22.96 24.94
N ALA A 9 -15.96 -22.77 26.07
CA ALA A 9 -17.26 -22.10 26.11
C ALA A 9 -17.24 -20.62 25.66
N ASP A 10 -16.05 -20.02 25.53
CA ASP A 10 -15.80 -18.67 25.03
C ASP A 10 -15.31 -18.64 23.57
N GLY A 11 -15.22 -19.79 22.90
CA GLY A 11 -14.78 -19.92 21.52
C GLY A 11 -13.26 -19.91 21.32
N THR A 12 -12.46 -19.99 22.39
CA THR A 12 -11.00 -20.12 22.26
C THR A 12 -10.57 -21.58 22.03
N PRO A 13 -9.55 -21.84 21.18
CA PRO A 13 -9.04 -23.19 20.97
C PRO A 13 -8.29 -23.70 22.20
N LYS A 14 -8.69 -24.87 22.70
CA LYS A 14 -8.00 -25.55 23.80
C LYS A 14 -6.55 -25.86 23.42
N ASN A 15 -5.62 -25.38 24.25
CA ASN A 15 -4.21 -25.78 24.29
C ASN A 15 -3.31 -25.23 23.16
N VAL A 16 -3.12 -23.91 23.14
CA VAL A 16 -1.93 -23.29 22.52
C VAL A 16 -1.00 -22.85 23.64
N ASP A 17 0.17 -23.47 23.73
CA ASP A 17 1.22 -23.05 24.67
C ASP A 17 1.55 -21.57 24.44
N PRO A 18 1.70 -20.74 25.49
CA PRO A 18 2.11 -19.36 25.34
C PRO A 18 3.46 -19.28 24.63
N ILE A 19 3.56 -18.47 23.58
CA ILE A 19 4.83 -18.18 22.91
C ILE A 19 5.73 -17.46 23.92
N LEU A 20 6.65 -18.20 24.56
CA LEU A 20 7.70 -17.62 25.40
C LEU A 20 8.69 -16.87 24.50
N LEU A 21 8.58 -15.54 24.49
CA LEU A 21 9.65 -14.65 24.06
C LEU A 21 10.85 -14.82 25.02
N PRO A 22 12.10 -14.75 24.53
CA PRO A 22 13.29 -15.00 25.36
C PRO A 22 13.38 -14.07 26.57
N ASP A 23 13.80 -14.62 27.71
CA ASP A 23 13.73 -14.07 29.08
C ASP A 23 14.53 -12.77 29.38
N ASP A 24 15.10 -12.11 28.37
CA ASP A 24 15.99 -10.95 28.55
C ASP A 24 15.36 -9.60 28.17
N ILE A 25 14.06 -9.56 27.83
CA ILE A 25 13.37 -8.31 27.46
C ILE A 25 12.68 -7.75 28.69
N THR A 26 13.29 -6.74 29.30
CA THR A 26 12.69 -6.06 30.45
C THR A 26 11.50 -5.20 30.02
N THR A 27 10.58 -4.89 30.94
CA THR A 27 9.44 -4.01 30.66
C THR A 27 9.91 -2.62 30.18
N GLU A 28 11.07 -2.17 30.66
CA GLU A 28 11.73 -0.94 30.22
C GLU A 28 12.21 -1.01 28.76
N ASP A 29 12.63 -2.19 28.26
CA ASP A 29 12.99 -2.40 26.85
C ASP A 29 11.77 -2.34 25.93
N ILE A 30 10.62 -2.88 26.37
CA ILE A 30 9.35 -2.82 25.63
C ILE A 30 8.86 -1.38 25.57
N GLU A 31 8.90 -0.65 26.68
CA GLU A 31 8.51 0.76 26.73
C GLU A 31 9.45 1.65 25.92
N ARG A 32 10.76 1.36 25.88
CA ARG A 32 11.73 2.08 25.03
C ARG A 32 11.45 1.87 23.55
N VAL A 33 11.19 0.63 23.13
CA VAL A 33 10.83 0.31 21.73
C VAL A 33 9.49 0.94 21.35
N GLN A 34 8.51 0.95 22.26
CA GLN A 34 7.21 1.56 22.02
C GLN A 34 7.29 3.09 21.94
N ALA A 35 8.09 3.74 22.78
CA ALA A 35 8.37 5.18 22.70
C ALA A 35 9.12 5.58 21.42
N GLU A 36 9.95 4.68 20.87
CA GLU A 36 10.67 4.89 19.60
C GLU A 36 9.76 4.68 18.37
N ILE A 37 8.74 3.84 18.49
CA ILE A 37 7.65 3.66 17.50
C ILE A 37 6.68 4.85 17.52
N ASP A 38 6.38 5.38 18.72
CA ASP A 38 5.41 6.47 18.93
C ASP A 38 6.03 7.87 18.84
N ALA A 39 7.36 7.96 18.76
CA ALA A 39 8.05 9.21 18.44
C ALA A 39 7.57 9.72 17.07
N PRO A 40 7.24 11.01 16.92
CA PRO A 40 6.99 11.57 15.59
C PRO A 40 8.25 11.36 14.74
N ASN A 41 8.10 10.60 13.65
CA ASN A 41 9.22 10.24 12.76
C ASN A 41 10.02 11.51 12.39
N PRO A 42 11.30 11.62 12.81
CA PRO A 42 12.05 12.88 12.71
C PRO A 42 12.40 13.34 11.29
N ARG A 43 12.09 12.55 10.24
CA ARG A 43 12.57 12.77 8.86
C ARG A 43 11.62 12.14 7.85
N ASP A 44 11.40 12.65 6.65
CA ASP A 44 11.80 13.89 6.00
C ASP A 44 10.91 14.08 4.75
N TYR A 45 9.69 13.51 4.74
CA TYR A 45 8.87 13.54 3.52
C TYR A 45 8.49 14.96 3.09
N HIS A 46 8.46 15.89 4.04
CA HIS A 46 8.15 17.29 3.76
C HIS A 46 9.36 18.11 3.27
N LYS A 47 10.63 17.67 3.44
CA LYS A 47 11.76 18.52 3.02
C LYS A 47 12.01 18.47 1.51
N GLU A 48 11.89 17.30 0.88
CA GLU A 48 11.97 17.18 -0.58
C GLU A 48 10.72 17.74 -1.28
N CYS A 49 9.51 17.48 -0.74
CA CYS A 49 8.27 18.01 -1.30
C CYS A 49 8.16 19.54 -1.20
N LYS A 50 8.65 20.13 -0.09
CA LYS A 50 8.70 21.59 0.04
C LYS A 50 9.68 22.20 -0.98
N ALA A 51 10.72 21.48 -1.40
CA ALA A 51 11.63 21.90 -2.47
C ALA A 51 11.00 21.82 -3.88
N ILE A 52 10.20 20.78 -4.16
CA ILE A 52 9.49 20.64 -5.46
C ILE A 52 8.51 21.82 -5.69
N LEU A 53 7.83 22.30 -4.64
CA LEU A 53 6.86 23.39 -4.76
C LEU A 53 7.41 24.80 -4.44
N HIS A 54 8.55 24.94 -3.76
CA HIS A 54 9.20 26.25 -3.54
C HIS A 54 10.30 26.58 -4.56
N GLY A 55 10.72 25.63 -5.40
CA GLY A 55 11.74 25.81 -6.44
C GLY A 55 11.20 26.25 -7.80
N SER A 56 10.81 27.51 -7.94
CA SER A 56 10.90 28.37 -9.15
C SER A 56 10.36 27.97 -10.54
N LYS A 57 9.86 26.75 -10.82
CA LYS A 57 9.47 26.38 -12.21
C LYS A 57 8.02 26.76 -12.60
N ILE A 58 7.02 26.44 -11.77
CA ILE A 58 5.61 26.70 -12.09
C ILE A 58 5.16 28.04 -11.50
N LYS A 59 4.98 29.06 -12.35
CA LYS A 59 4.60 30.42 -11.93
C LYS A 59 3.09 30.60 -11.73
N ASP A 60 2.28 29.84 -12.47
CA ASP A 60 0.82 29.98 -12.48
C ASP A 60 0.22 29.66 -11.09
N PRO A 61 -0.55 30.60 -10.49
CA PRO A 61 -1.13 30.42 -9.16
C PRO A 61 -2.18 29.30 -9.11
N TYR A 62 -2.95 29.08 -10.18
CA TYR A 62 -3.97 28.03 -10.26
C TYR A 62 -3.32 26.65 -10.34
N LYS A 63 -2.26 26.50 -11.14
CA LYS A 63 -1.47 25.26 -11.20
C LYS A 63 -0.86 24.91 -9.84
N ARG A 64 -0.28 25.89 -9.15
CA ARG A 64 0.28 25.69 -7.80
C ARG A 64 -0.79 25.33 -6.77
N ALA A 65 -1.97 25.96 -6.84
CA ALA A 65 -3.08 25.61 -5.97
C ALA A 65 -3.55 24.16 -6.21
N MET A 66 -3.61 23.74 -7.47
CA MET A 66 -3.96 22.37 -7.85
C MET A 66 -2.94 21.34 -7.34
N LEU A 67 -1.65 21.55 -7.54
CA LEU A 67 -0.61 20.63 -7.05
C LEU A 67 -0.60 20.53 -5.52
N ARG A 68 -0.81 21.64 -4.80
CA ARG A 68 -0.95 21.63 -3.34
C ARG A 68 -2.18 20.86 -2.87
N ALA A 69 -3.29 20.95 -3.60
CA ALA A 69 -4.49 20.19 -3.29
C ALA A 69 -4.26 18.68 -3.54
N LEU A 70 -3.57 18.34 -4.63
CA LEU A 70 -3.22 16.97 -4.97
C LEU A 70 -2.30 16.34 -3.92
N GLU A 71 -1.26 17.05 -3.47
CA GLU A 71 -0.36 16.58 -2.40
C GLU A 71 -1.13 16.26 -1.12
N LYS A 72 -2.01 17.16 -0.67
CA LYS A 72 -2.82 16.95 0.54
C LYS A 72 -3.81 15.80 0.45
N ASN A 73 -4.25 15.49 -0.77
CA ASN A 73 -5.25 14.45 -1.03
C ASN A 73 -4.61 13.18 -1.61
N LEU A 74 -3.29 13.01 -1.49
CA LEU A 74 -2.56 11.82 -1.98
C LEU A 74 -2.85 11.53 -3.47
N GLY A 75 -2.82 12.57 -4.30
CA GLY A 75 -3.03 12.45 -5.75
C GLY A 75 -4.49 12.32 -6.19
N ILE A 76 -5.48 12.33 -5.29
CA ILE A 76 -6.89 12.19 -5.68
C ILE A 76 -7.36 13.44 -6.43
N VAL A 77 -7.48 13.32 -7.76
CA VAL A 77 -7.84 14.41 -8.67
C VAL A 77 -9.24 14.95 -8.39
N THR A 78 -10.24 14.09 -8.23
CA THR A 78 -11.65 14.52 -8.04
C THR A 78 -11.83 15.40 -6.79
N GLU A 79 -11.20 15.01 -5.68
CA GLU A 79 -11.20 15.78 -4.43
C GLU A 79 -10.49 17.12 -4.60
N SER A 80 -9.36 17.11 -5.32
CA SER A 80 -8.53 18.28 -5.56
C SER A 80 -9.23 19.31 -6.45
N LEU A 81 -9.93 18.86 -7.50
CA LEU A 81 -10.75 19.72 -8.37
C LEU A 81 -11.86 20.42 -7.59
N ARG A 82 -12.54 19.71 -6.68
CA ARG A 82 -13.59 20.28 -5.83
C ARG A 82 -13.07 21.39 -4.91
N ARG A 83 -11.84 21.25 -4.41
CA ARG A 83 -11.21 22.21 -3.50
C ARG A 83 -10.63 23.43 -4.20
N THR A 84 -10.14 23.28 -5.43
CA THR A 84 -9.52 24.37 -6.18
C THR A 84 -10.47 25.06 -7.15
N GLY A 85 -11.65 24.50 -7.40
CA GLY A 85 -12.59 25.01 -8.40
C GLY A 85 -12.09 24.85 -9.84
N THR A 86 -11.09 24.01 -10.06
CA THR A 86 -10.54 23.73 -11.39
C THR A 86 -11.36 22.63 -12.07
N THR A 87 -11.43 22.65 -13.42
CA THR A 87 -12.10 21.60 -14.20
C THR A 87 -11.14 20.48 -14.58
N ARG A 88 -11.66 19.27 -14.76
CA ARG A 88 -10.83 18.13 -15.21
C ARG A 88 -10.14 18.42 -16.55
N ASN A 89 -10.84 19.05 -17.49
CA ASN A 89 -10.27 19.42 -18.80
C ASN A 89 -9.07 20.37 -18.65
N GLN A 90 -9.18 21.36 -17.74
CA GLN A 90 -8.08 22.28 -17.47
C GLN A 90 -6.86 21.56 -16.88
N HIS A 91 -7.09 20.62 -15.96
CA HIS A 91 -6.04 19.80 -15.38
C HIS A 91 -5.34 18.92 -16.44
N LEU A 92 -6.10 18.26 -17.31
CA LEU A 92 -5.56 17.47 -18.43
C LEU A 92 -4.77 18.33 -19.41
N PHE A 93 -5.28 19.52 -19.75
CA PHE A 93 -4.57 20.48 -20.60
C PHE A 93 -3.20 20.85 -20.01
N TRP A 94 -3.11 21.07 -18.68
CA TRP A 94 -1.82 21.33 -18.03
C TRP A 94 -0.87 20.13 -18.06
N LEU A 95 -1.37 18.91 -17.91
CA LEU A 95 -0.54 17.71 -18.02
C LEU A 95 0.05 17.51 -19.42
N GLU A 96 -0.69 17.86 -20.47
CA GLU A 96 -0.24 17.73 -21.85
C GLU A 96 0.71 18.86 -22.28
N ASN A 97 0.42 20.10 -21.86
CA ASN A 97 1.09 21.30 -22.38
C ASN A 97 2.19 21.85 -21.46
N ASP A 98 2.31 21.36 -20.23
CA ASP A 98 3.31 21.80 -19.26
C ASP A 98 4.05 20.59 -18.66
N PRO A 99 5.25 20.26 -19.20
CA PRO A 99 6.00 19.10 -18.74
C PRO A 99 6.48 19.21 -17.29
N ASP A 100 6.73 20.43 -16.80
CA ASP A 100 7.12 20.64 -15.40
C ASP A 100 5.93 20.40 -14.46
N TYR A 101 4.71 20.78 -14.87
CA TYR A 101 3.48 20.43 -14.14
C TYR A 101 3.24 18.92 -14.13
N ALA A 102 3.42 18.25 -15.27
CA ALA A 102 3.27 16.80 -15.37
C ALA A 102 4.28 16.05 -14.48
N GLU A 103 5.53 16.51 -14.43
CA GLU A 103 6.55 15.92 -13.57
C GLU A 103 6.24 16.13 -12.08
N ALA A 104 5.78 17.32 -11.69
CA ALA A 104 5.35 17.57 -10.32
C ALA A 104 4.15 16.70 -9.93
N TYR A 105 3.22 16.46 -10.85
CA TYR A 105 2.09 15.56 -10.63
C TYR A 105 2.54 14.10 -10.47
N ARG A 106 3.42 13.59 -11.36
CA ARG A 106 4.00 12.24 -11.25
C ARG A 106 4.71 12.04 -9.91
N SER A 107 5.47 13.04 -9.48
CA SER A 107 6.12 13.01 -8.17
C SER A 107 5.08 12.80 -7.06
N ILE A 108 3.95 13.53 -7.08
CA ILE A 108 2.86 13.35 -6.10
C ILE A 108 2.23 11.95 -6.16
N GLU A 109 2.13 11.33 -7.33
CA GLU A 109 1.63 9.95 -7.46
C GLU A 109 2.57 8.94 -6.78
N GLU A 110 3.89 9.08 -6.96
CA GLU A 110 4.88 8.23 -6.26
C GLU A 110 4.78 8.38 -4.74
N ILE A 111 4.54 9.60 -4.25
CA ILE A 111 4.31 9.86 -2.82
C ILE A 111 3.08 9.12 -2.29
N ALA A 112 2.00 9.12 -3.07
CA ALA A 112 0.78 8.42 -2.70
C ALA A 112 1.01 6.90 -2.66
N LEU A 113 1.84 6.37 -3.56
CA LEU A 113 2.25 4.97 -3.56
C LEU A 113 3.10 4.64 -2.33
N ASP A 114 4.12 5.43 -2.01
CA ASP A 114 4.94 5.27 -0.80
C ASP A 114 4.08 5.26 0.47
N PHE A 115 3.08 6.14 0.54
CA PHE A 115 2.14 6.18 1.65
C PHE A 115 1.33 4.89 1.77
N ALA A 116 0.83 4.36 0.66
CA ALA A 116 0.12 3.08 0.61
C ALA A 116 1.02 1.91 0.98
N GLU A 117 2.27 1.89 0.52
CA GLU A 117 3.27 0.88 0.89
C GLU A 117 3.59 0.93 2.39
N GLY A 118 3.72 2.13 2.97
CA GLY A 118 3.89 2.31 4.41
C GLY A 118 2.72 1.76 5.22
N HIS A 119 1.48 2.01 4.79
CA HIS A 119 0.29 1.41 5.41
C HIS A 119 0.24 -0.10 5.25
N LEU A 120 0.62 -0.64 4.09
CA LEU A 120 0.71 -2.07 3.87
C LEU A 120 1.71 -2.72 4.85
N HIS A 121 2.90 -2.13 5.02
CA HIS A 121 3.89 -2.63 5.98
C HIS A 121 3.40 -2.53 7.43
N LYS A 122 2.68 -1.46 7.79
CA LYS A 122 2.05 -1.35 9.11
C LYS A 122 1.06 -2.49 9.36
N LEU A 123 0.17 -2.77 8.41
CA LEU A 123 -0.80 -3.87 8.52
C LEU A 123 -0.11 -5.24 8.62
N ILE A 124 1.01 -5.43 7.92
CA ILE A 124 1.81 -6.66 8.04
C ILE A 124 2.40 -6.78 9.45
N LYS A 125 2.94 -5.69 10.01
CA LYS A 125 3.45 -5.65 11.39
C LYS A 125 2.36 -5.94 12.41
N GLU A 126 1.15 -5.45 12.18
CA GLU A 126 -0.04 -5.73 13.00
C GLU A 126 -0.61 -7.15 12.80
N GLY A 127 -0.01 -7.96 11.93
CA GLY A 127 -0.37 -9.36 11.75
C GLY A 127 -1.53 -9.61 10.79
N SER A 128 -1.90 -8.65 9.94
CA SER A 128 -2.97 -8.85 8.94
C SER A 128 -2.56 -9.93 7.93
N PRO A 129 -3.26 -11.09 7.90
CA PRO A 129 -2.92 -12.18 6.98
C PRO A 129 -3.11 -11.76 5.51
N ALA A 130 -4.17 -11.00 5.22
CA ALA A 130 -4.45 -10.51 3.87
C ALA A 130 -3.34 -9.60 3.34
N ALA A 131 -2.85 -8.66 4.15
CA ALA A 131 -1.75 -7.77 3.79
C ALA A 131 -0.46 -8.55 3.53
N THR A 132 -0.16 -9.53 4.38
CA THR A 132 1.03 -10.39 4.28
C THR A 132 0.99 -11.24 3.01
N ILE A 133 -0.14 -11.91 2.73
CA ILE A 133 -0.34 -12.70 1.51
C ILE A 133 -0.23 -11.81 0.28
N PHE A 134 -0.86 -10.64 0.27
CA PHE A 134 -0.80 -9.70 -0.85
C PHE A 134 0.65 -9.25 -1.14
N TYR A 135 1.40 -8.88 -0.11
CA TYR A 135 2.80 -8.48 -0.25
C TYR A 135 3.69 -9.61 -0.79
N LEU A 136 3.52 -10.83 -0.28
CA LEU A 136 4.29 -11.99 -0.75
C LEU A 136 3.92 -12.39 -2.18
N LYS A 137 2.63 -12.36 -2.55
CA LYS A 137 2.19 -12.62 -3.94
C LYS A 137 2.72 -11.60 -4.94
N THR A 138 3.04 -10.38 -4.51
CA THR A 138 3.53 -9.31 -5.38
C THR A 138 5.06 -9.20 -5.39
N LYS A 139 5.70 -8.93 -4.25
CA LYS A 139 7.16 -8.76 -4.13
C LYS A 139 7.90 -10.10 -3.95
N GLY A 140 7.24 -11.11 -3.40
CA GLY A 140 7.81 -12.44 -3.12
C GLY A 140 7.83 -13.41 -4.30
N LYS A 141 7.35 -13.03 -5.50
CA LYS A 141 7.29 -13.93 -6.68
C LYS A 141 8.61 -14.62 -6.99
N LYS A 142 9.74 -13.90 -6.88
CA LYS A 142 11.09 -14.45 -7.10
C LYS A 142 11.47 -15.56 -6.10
N ARG A 143 10.79 -15.63 -4.95
CA ARG A 143 10.96 -16.67 -3.91
C ARG A 143 9.94 -17.80 -4.03
N GLY A 144 9.11 -17.82 -5.08
CA GLY A 144 8.13 -18.88 -5.32
C GLY A 144 6.73 -18.62 -4.76
N TYR A 145 6.45 -17.42 -4.23
CA TYR A 145 5.10 -17.02 -3.81
C TYR A 145 4.23 -16.65 -5.02
N VAL A 146 4.01 -17.63 -5.90
CA VAL A 146 3.14 -17.52 -7.06
C VAL A 146 2.01 -18.52 -6.89
N GLU A 147 0.79 -18.05 -7.12
CA GLU A 147 -0.38 -18.93 -7.16
C GLU A 147 -0.29 -19.79 -8.41
N ARG A 148 -0.18 -21.11 -8.21
CA ARG A 148 -0.21 -22.08 -9.31
C ARG A 148 -1.65 -22.41 -9.65
N HIS A 149 -1.95 -22.47 -10.94
CA HIS A 149 -3.19 -23.06 -11.42
C HIS A 149 -2.83 -24.42 -12.02
N GLU A 150 -3.41 -25.48 -11.46
CA GLU A 150 -3.36 -26.81 -12.05
C GLU A 150 -4.52 -26.90 -13.03
N LEU A 151 -4.21 -26.99 -14.32
CA LEU A 151 -5.20 -27.25 -15.35
C LEU A 151 -5.21 -28.76 -15.58
N THR A 152 -6.28 -29.42 -15.14
CA THR A 152 -6.53 -30.84 -15.41
C THR A 152 -7.79 -30.96 -16.27
N GLY A 153 -7.85 -32.00 -17.11
CA GLY A 153 -9.11 -32.43 -17.70
C GLY A 153 -10.07 -32.95 -16.62
N ALA A 154 -11.31 -33.25 -17.02
CA ALA A 154 -12.26 -33.92 -16.13
C ALA A 154 -11.63 -35.19 -15.52
N ASP A 155 -11.85 -35.45 -14.23
CA ASP A 155 -11.35 -36.63 -13.51
C ASP A 155 -9.82 -36.85 -13.60
N ASN A 156 -9.01 -35.78 -13.54
CA ASN A 156 -7.55 -35.80 -13.69
C ASN A 156 -7.07 -36.33 -15.05
N GLN A 157 -7.93 -36.34 -16.08
CA GLN A 157 -7.54 -36.74 -17.42
C GLN A 157 -6.65 -35.67 -18.09
N PRO A 158 -5.81 -36.06 -19.07
CA PRO A 158 -5.04 -35.10 -19.84
C PRO A 158 -5.93 -34.11 -20.60
N ILE A 159 -5.47 -32.87 -20.73
CA ILE A 159 -6.17 -31.81 -21.47
C ILE A 159 -6.22 -32.19 -22.95
N ILE A 160 -7.42 -32.31 -23.52
CA ILE A 160 -7.62 -32.52 -24.97
C ILE A 160 -7.81 -31.17 -25.63
N GLN A 161 -6.82 -30.73 -26.43
CA GLN A 161 -6.94 -29.51 -27.23
C GLN A 161 -7.45 -29.87 -28.63
N ILE A 162 -8.71 -29.54 -28.94
CA ILE A 162 -9.26 -29.69 -30.28
C ILE A 162 -8.87 -28.44 -31.09
N ILE A 163 -7.93 -28.59 -32.01
CA ILE A 163 -7.59 -27.54 -32.98
C ILE A 163 -8.56 -27.70 -34.15
N GLY A 164 -9.56 -26.82 -34.24
CA GLY A 164 -10.42 -26.72 -35.41
C GLY A 164 -9.65 -26.04 -36.54
N ASN A 165 -9.49 -26.71 -37.68
CA ASN A 165 -9.08 -26.05 -38.91
C ASN A 165 -10.27 -25.19 -39.39
N ILE A 166 -10.06 -23.88 -39.44
CA ILE A 166 -10.93 -22.92 -40.12
C ILE A 166 -10.62 -22.96 -41.61
#